data_AF-A0A447JIU9-F1
#
_entry.id   AF-A0A447JIU9-F1
#
_cell.length_a   1.000
_cell.length_b   1.000
_cell.length_c   1.000
_cell.angle_alpha   90.00
_cell.angle_beta   90.00
_cell.angle_gamma   90.00
#
_symmetry.space_group_name_H-M   'P 1'
#
loop_
_entity.id
_entity.type
_entity.pdbx_description
1 polymer ?
#
loop_
_entity_poly.entity_id
_entity_poly.type
_entity_poly.pdbx_seq_one_letter_code
_entity_poly.pdbx_strand_id
1 'polypeptide(L)'
;MGGFPEGWAPGEHYPDKWARRFAIDFVGGDLKAAAPKGIEPVITLSSGEAKQIEILYVEPFDGYRIQFDWYPTSDSTAPGGYAYVPALPGGGYQRNLAVSVFPARAG
;
A
#
# COMPACT_ATOMS: atom_id res chain seq x y z
N MET A 1 12.28 0.80 4.54
CA MET A 1 11.99 -0.23 5.55
C MET A 1 10.67 0.16 6.20
N GLY A 2 9.70 -0.75 6.30
CA GLY A 2 8.47 -0.48 7.05
C GLY A 2 8.71 -0.70 8.54
N GLY A 3 7.73 -0.38 9.38
CA GLY A 3 7.77 -0.67 10.80
C GLY A 3 8.27 0.46 11.68
N PHE A 4 8.33 1.68 11.15
CA PHE A 4 8.68 2.88 11.90
C PHE A 4 7.45 3.81 11.92
N PRO A 5 6.63 3.74 12.98
CA PRO A 5 5.59 4.73 13.22
C PRO A 5 6.13 6.16 13.21
N GLU A 6 5.28 7.12 12.88
CA GLU A 6 5.63 8.53 12.95
C GLU A 6 6.17 8.90 14.35
N GLY A 7 7.31 9.58 14.39
CA GLY A 7 8.02 9.95 15.63
C GLY A 7 9.08 8.95 16.10
N TRP A 8 9.27 7.80 15.45
CA TRP A 8 10.34 6.85 15.81
C TRP A 8 11.67 7.23 15.13
N ALA A 9 12.67 7.59 15.93
CA ALA A 9 14.01 7.86 15.45
C ALA A 9 14.71 6.54 15.01
N PRO A 10 15.39 6.52 13.84
CA PRO A 10 16.16 5.35 13.41
C PRO A 10 17.25 5.01 14.44
N GLY A 11 17.19 3.82 15.05
CA GLY A 11 18.19 3.34 16.00
C GLY A 11 17.73 3.19 17.45
N GLU A 12 16.68 3.91 17.86
CA GLU A 12 16.16 3.88 19.24
C GLU A 12 15.01 2.86 19.40
N HIS A 13 14.26 2.63 18.31
CA HIS A 13 13.14 1.69 18.27
C HIS A 13 13.16 0.87 16.97
N TYR A 14 13.86 -0.25 16.98
CA TYR A 14 13.75 -1.23 15.88
C TYR A 14 12.47 -2.05 16.04
N PRO A 15 11.72 -2.31 14.96
CA PRO A 15 10.55 -3.16 15.04
C PRO A 15 10.95 -4.62 15.32
N ASP A 16 10.23 -5.27 16.24
CA ASP A 16 10.46 -6.68 16.62
C ASP A 16 10.29 -7.65 15.44
N LYS A 17 9.49 -7.25 14.45
CA LYS A 17 9.26 -7.99 13.22
C LYS A 17 9.64 -7.13 12.02
N TRP A 18 10.27 -7.76 11.03
CA TRP A 18 10.53 -7.10 9.77
C TRP A 18 9.19 -6.66 9.14
N ALA A 19 9.15 -5.44 8.63
CA ALA A 19 7.98 -4.90 7.95
C ALA A 19 8.40 -4.26 6.62
N ARG A 20 7.51 -4.34 5.63
CA ARG A 20 7.76 -3.80 4.29
C ARG A 20 6.80 -2.67 4.00
N ARG A 21 7.34 -1.48 3.73
CA ARG A 21 6.56 -0.34 3.26
C ARG A 21 6.26 -0.46 1.78
N PHE A 22 5.00 -0.32 1.42
CA PHE A 22 4.53 -0.17 0.05
C PHE A 22 4.02 1.26 -0.13
N ALA A 23 4.30 1.84 -1.29
CA ALA A 23 3.70 3.08 -1.77
C ALA A 23 3.20 2.81 -3.18
N ILE A 24 1.89 2.94 -3.39
CA ILE A 24 1.23 2.65 -4.66
C ILE A 24 0.56 3.92 -5.15
N ASP A 25 0.96 4.38 -6.32
CA ASP A 25 0.43 5.58 -6.96
C ASP A 25 -0.69 5.20 -7.95
N PHE A 26 -1.84 5.83 -7.77
CA PHE A 26 -2.99 5.75 -8.64
C PHE A 26 -3.15 7.08 -9.38
N VAL A 27 -3.15 7.02 -10.71
CA VAL A 27 -3.29 8.17 -11.61
C VAL A 27 -4.34 7.90 -12.67
N GLY A 28 -4.98 8.97 -13.16
CA GLY A 28 -6.01 8.90 -14.20
C GLY A 28 -7.44 8.65 -13.67
N GLY A 29 -8.36 8.38 -14.59
CA GLY A 29 -9.79 8.27 -14.28
C GLY A 29 -10.35 9.54 -13.65
N ASP A 30 -11.30 9.39 -12.72
CA ASP A 30 -11.95 10.48 -12.00
C ASP A 30 -11.28 10.82 -10.65
N LEU A 31 -10.03 10.39 -10.42
CA LEU A 31 -9.34 10.57 -9.14
C LEU A 31 -9.20 12.04 -8.74
N LYS A 32 -8.89 12.93 -9.69
CA LYS A 32 -8.84 14.37 -9.45
C LYS A 32 -10.20 14.93 -9.01
N ALA A 33 -11.29 14.46 -9.63
CA ALA A 33 -12.64 14.87 -9.26
C ALA A 33 -13.10 14.28 -7.91
N ALA A 34 -12.50 13.15 -7.49
CA ALA A 34 -12.71 12.57 -6.18
C ALA A 34 -11.98 13.30 -5.04
N ALA A 35 -10.97 14.15 -5.35
CA ALA A 35 -10.18 14.90 -4.36
C ALA A 35 -11.01 15.58 -3.24
N PRO A 36 -12.12 16.29 -3.54
CA PRO A 36 -12.93 16.93 -2.50
C PRO A 36 -13.68 15.96 -1.59
N LYS A 37 -13.96 14.74 -2.07
CA LYS A 37 -14.69 13.70 -1.32
C LYS A 37 -13.76 12.70 -0.65
N GLY A 38 -12.54 12.57 -1.15
CA GLY A 38 -11.62 11.51 -0.78
C GLY A 38 -11.89 10.20 -1.52
N ILE A 39 -11.02 9.23 -1.25
CA ILE A 39 -11.11 7.86 -1.74
C ILE A 39 -11.03 6.88 -0.57
N GLU A 40 -11.52 5.68 -0.80
CA GLU A 40 -11.39 4.55 0.11
C GLU A 40 -10.51 3.46 -0.53
N PRO A 41 -9.35 3.14 0.05
CA PRO A 41 -8.52 2.04 -0.41
C PRO A 41 -9.07 0.71 0.11
N VAL A 42 -9.20 -0.26 -0.80
CA VAL A 42 -9.42 -1.67 -0.46
C VAL A 42 -8.11 -2.41 -0.66
N ILE A 43 -7.51 -2.85 0.44
CA ILE A 43 -6.26 -3.61 0.45
C ILE A 43 -6.60 -5.07 0.75
N THR A 44 -6.33 -5.96 -0.19
CA THR A 44 -6.47 -7.40 -0.02
C THR A 44 -5.10 -8.05 0.03
N LEU A 45 -4.84 -8.73 1.14
CA LEU A 45 -3.60 -9.45 1.40
C LEU A 45 -3.90 -10.94 1.44
N SER A 46 -3.05 -11.73 0.77
CA SER A 46 -3.10 -13.20 0.89
C SER A 46 -2.57 -13.71 2.24
N SER A 47 -1.71 -12.91 2.89
CA SER A 47 -1.18 -13.15 4.24
C SER A 47 -0.62 -11.85 4.83
N GLY A 48 -0.41 -11.83 6.15
CA GLY A 48 0.04 -10.64 6.86
C GLY A 48 -1.06 -9.60 7.08
N GLU A 49 -0.66 -8.45 7.62
CA GLU A 49 -1.53 -7.33 7.97
C GLU A 49 -0.99 -6.03 7.39
N ALA A 50 -1.88 -5.18 6.87
CA ALA A 50 -1.55 -3.80 6.53
C ALA A 50 -1.75 -2.90 7.76
N LYS A 51 -0.75 -2.10 8.08
CA LYS A 51 -0.76 -1.11 9.18
C LYS A 51 -0.24 0.21 8.67
N GLN A 52 -0.47 1.29 9.41
CA GLN A 52 -0.02 2.64 9.05
C GLN A 52 -0.47 3.03 7.62
N ILE A 53 -1.76 2.84 7.35
CA ILE A 53 -2.32 3.14 6.03
C ILE A 53 -2.50 4.65 5.94
N GLU A 54 -1.85 5.24 4.95
CA GLU A 54 -1.89 6.66 4.62
C GLU A 54 -2.43 6.82 3.19
N ILE A 55 -3.39 7.74 3.05
CA ILE A 55 -4.01 8.09 1.76
C ILE A 55 -3.63 9.53 1.49
N LEU A 56 -2.81 9.76 0.47
CA LEU A 56 -2.27 11.06 0.16
C LEU A 56 -2.73 11.47 -1.23
N TYR A 57 -3.41 12.61 -1.35
CA TYR A 57 -3.55 13.25 -2.67
C TYR A 57 -2.24 13.97 -3.00
N VAL A 58 -1.68 13.69 -4.18
CA VAL A 58 -0.39 14.23 -4.60
C VAL A 58 -0.62 15.13 -5.82
N GLU A 59 -0.72 16.44 -5.55
CA GLU A 59 -1.00 17.47 -6.56
C GLU A 59 -0.08 17.40 -7.79
N PRO A 60 1.25 17.17 -7.66
CA PRO A 60 2.16 17.13 -8.82
C PRO A 60 1.78 16.14 -9.93
N PHE A 61 1.05 15.08 -9.62
CA PHE A 61 0.59 14.11 -10.62
C PHE A 61 -0.92 13.89 -10.62
N ASP A 62 -1.68 14.76 -9.95
CA ASP A 62 -3.15 14.72 -9.85
C ASP A 62 -3.69 13.33 -9.50
N GLY A 63 -3.05 12.67 -8.53
CA GLY A 63 -3.37 11.29 -8.18
C GLY A 63 -3.28 11.02 -6.69
N TYR A 64 -3.51 9.76 -6.33
CA TYR A 64 -3.44 9.31 -4.95
C TYR A 64 -2.30 8.34 -4.72
N ARG A 65 -1.56 8.55 -3.64
CA ARG A 65 -0.63 7.56 -3.09
C ARG A 65 -1.27 6.86 -1.91
N ILE A 66 -1.35 5.54 -1.99
CA ILE A 66 -1.68 4.68 -0.85
C ILE A 66 -0.36 4.13 -0.31
N GLN A 67 0.00 4.56 0.90
CA GLN A 67 1.18 4.08 1.61
C GLN A 67 0.74 3.22 2.79
N PHE A 68 1.38 2.08 2.98
CA PHE A 68 1.14 1.23 4.15
C PHE A 68 2.34 0.34 4.45
N ASP A 69 2.43 -0.09 5.70
CA ASP A 69 3.37 -1.08 6.15
C ASP A 69 2.72 -2.45 6.21
N TRP A 70 3.28 -3.39 5.48
CA TRP A 70 2.92 -4.79 5.57
C TRP A 70 3.74 -5.47 6.68
N TYR A 71 3.04 -6.19 7.55
CA TYR A 71 3.61 -6.99 8.63
C TYR A 71 3.29 -8.48 8.41
N PRO A 72 4.29 -9.38 8.54
CA PRO A 72 4.04 -10.81 8.50
C PRO A 72 3.26 -11.28 9.74
N THR A 73 2.25 -12.13 9.53
CA THR A 73 1.52 -12.82 10.63
C THR A 73 2.11 -14.20 10.95
N SER A 74 3.14 -14.63 10.22
CA SER A 74 3.85 -15.89 10.41
C SER A 74 5.36 -15.67 10.22
N ASP A 75 6.17 -16.42 10.96
CA ASP A 75 7.64 -16.43 10.83
C ASP A 75 8.11 -17.32 9.66
N SER A 76 7.17 -17.82 8.85
CA SER A 76 7.47 -18.63 7.67
C SER A 76 8.37 -17.88 6.69
N THR A 77 9.53 -18.47 6.40
CA THR A 77 10.47 -18.03 5.38
C THR A 77 10.24 -18.73 4.04
N ALA A 78 9.23 -19.62 3.97
CA ALA A 78 8.78 -20.17 2.70
C ALA A 78 8.46 -19.00 1.76
N PRO A 79 8.79 -19.08 0.46
CA PRO A 79 8.65 -17.95 -0.43
C PRO A 79 7.16 -17.61 -0.63
N GLY A 80 6.63 -16.76 0.26
CA GLY A 80 5.46 -15.94 0.01
C GLY A 80 5.81 -14.70 -0.84
N GLY A 81 6.92 -14.73 -1.58
CA GLY A 81 7.62 -13.53 -2.03
C GLY A 81 8.06 -13.56 -3.49
N TYR A 82 7.37 -12.76 -4.30
CA TYR A 82 7.86 -12.02 -5.47
C TYR A 82 8.59 -12.82 -6.56
N ALA A 83 7.83 -13.48 -7.44
CA ALA A 83 8.29 -13.76 -8.79
C ALA A 83 7.89 -12.59 -9.69
N TYR A 84 8.87 -11.86 -10.22
CA TYR A 84 8.70 -10.99 -11.37
C TYR A 84 8.27 -11.88 -12.55
N VAL A 85 7.01 -11.77 -12.98
CA VAL A 85 6.59 -12.29 -14.29
C VAL A 85 6.66 -11.10 -15.25
N PRO A 86 7.46 -11.14 -16.32
CA PRO A 86 7.43 -10.09 -17.32
C PRO A 86 6.01 -9.98 -17.87
N ALA A 87 5.46 -8.77 -17.79
CA ALA A 87 4.07 -8.47 -18.06
C ALA A 87 3.67 -8.86 -19.49
N LEU A 88 2.61 -9.66 -19.62
CA LEU A 88 1.70 -9.51 -20.75
C LEU A 88 1.03 -8.12 -20.63
N PRO A 89 0.71 -7.47 -21.75
CA PRO A 89 0.29 -6.07 -21.72
C PRO A 89 -1.06 -5.94 -21.02
N GLY A 90 -1.12 -5.17 -19.93
CA GLY A 90 -2.40 -4.69 -19.36
C GLY A 90 -2.64 -4.88 -17.85
N GLY A 91 -1.70 -5.42 -17.06
CA GLY A 91 -1.92 -5.47 -15.60
C GLY A 91 -0.80 -6.14 -14.84
N GLY A 92 -0.11 -5.39 -13.97
CA GLY A 92 0.86 -5.94 -13.05
C GLY A 92 0.18 -6.57 -11.84
N TYR A 93 -0.14 -7.87 -11.91
CA TYR A 93 -0.58 -8.62 -10.73
C TYR A 93 0.66 -9.06 -9.91
N GLN A 94 0.92 -8.40 -8.78
CA GLN A 94 1.67 -9.01 -7.69
C GLN A 94 0.74 -10.09 -7.09
N ARG A 95 1.06 -11.38 -7.26
CA ARG A 95 0.14 -12.48 -6.90
C ARG A 95 -0.38 -12.50 -5.46
N ASN A 96 0.22 -11.71 -4.55
CA ASN A 96 -0.02 -11.77 -3.11
C ASN A 96 -0.57 -10.46 -2.50
N LEU A 97 -0.73 -9.39 -3.29
CA LEU A 97 -1.22 -8.08 -2.88
C LEU A 97 -2.09 -7.48 -4.00
N ALA A 98 -3.35 -7.18 -3.68
CA ALA A 98 -4.23 -6.41 -4.53
C ALA A 98 -4.65 -5.14 -3.79
N VAL A 99 -4.52 -3.98 -4.45
CA VAL A 99 -4.97 -2.69 -3.93
C VAL A 99 -5.86 -2.04 -4.97
N SER A 100 -7.09 -1.71 -4.57
CA SER A 100 -8.07 -0.99 -5.39
C SER A 100 -8.49 0.28 -4.65
N VAL A 101 -8.93 1.29 -5.38
CA VAL A 101 -9.44 2.54 -4.80
C VAL A 101 -10.84 2.82 -5.32
N PHE A 102 -11.72 3.28 -4.44
CA PHE A 102 -13.08 3.69 -4.78
C PHE A 102 -13.34 5.12 -4.30
N PRO A 103 -14.20 5.91 -4.97
CA PRO A 103 -14.66 7.18 -4.42
C PRO A 103 -15.29 6.97 -3.04
N ALA A 104 -14.99 7.83 -2.08
CA ALA A 104 -15.60 7.75 -0.75
C ALA A 104 -17.13 7.88 -0.87
N ARG A 105 -17.86 7.04 -0.13
CA ARG A 105 -19.33 7.12 -0.08
C ARG A 105 -19.74 8.41 0.63
N ALA A 106 -20.75 9.10 0.09
CA ALA A 106 -21.41 10.16 0.84
C ALA A 106 -22.14 9.52 2.02
N GLY A 107 -21.80 9.97 3.23
CA GLY A 107 -22.49 9.60 4.48
C GLY A 107 -23.84 10.28 4.61
#